data_AF-A0A0K2AX22-F1
#
_entry.id   AF-A0A0K2AX22-F1
#
_cell.length_a   1.000
_cell.length_b   1.000
_cell.length_c   1.000
_cell.angle_alpha   90.00
_cell.angle_beta   90.00
_cell.angle_gamma   90.00
#
_symmetry.space_group_name_H-M   'P 1'
#
loop_
_entity.id
_entity.type
_entity.pdbx_description
1 polymer ?
#
loop_
_entity_poly.entity_id
_entity_poly.type
_entity_poly.pdbx_seq_one_letter_code
_entity_poly.pdbx_strand_id
1 'polypeptide(L)'
;MRFARPARRTSADPTTTGRHRRPGVPETHRSRRRLLLLSVTATCAVLIAVLALRDASGPAGPAGAGRCRPTALLEPPCGAWFGAFVPHDKSDLAEKVRAYEKNVGRRLDIVYTYHDMSAVTETRLEGQLLTEQEQRVGADRMLLLSWESKWWGGTKKQQPTWRRIAAGALDDSVIDVQARRIGEYGRRTGKKVFLSFDLEMDTRTPDNGTPADYVRAYRHIHDRFRELGVDNVVWTWIITGYLDHADLFERMYPGDEYVDWIGYNQYNYYLCHRADWLSFAQTQHATHDWIRAHLSDDKPLMLSEFGSASDPKRPDRQADWYAQVPRVLKDLEGVKAALQWNYRDPGPHCDLAVKGDRAWAALREAAADPHLNQPRR
;
A
#
# COMPACT_ATOMS: atom_id res chain seq x y z
N MET A 1 30.04 8.94 6.89
CA MET A 1 31.38 8.53 7.37
C MET A 1 32.03 7.67 6.28
N ARG A 2 33.38 7.66 6.16
CA ARG A 2 34.07 6.79 5.19
C ARG A 2 34.41 5.46 5.83
N PHE A 3 34.07 4.33 5.20
CA PHE A 3 34.64 3.02 5.54
C PHE A 3 34.98 2.20 4.30
N ALA A 4 35.98 1.33 4.45
CA ALA A 4 36.65 0.61 3.36
C ALA A 4 36.21 -0.86 3.28
N ARG A 5 36.34 -1.46 2.07
CA ARG A 5 36.13 -2.89 1.82
C ARG A 5 37.27 -3.75 2.38
N PRO A 6 36.93 -4.95 2.86
CA PRO A 6 37.44 -6.21 2.29
C PRO A 6 36.32 -7.27 2.18
N ALA A 7 36.50 -8.51 1.68
CA ALA A 7 37.29 -9.07 0.58
C ALA A 7 36.69 -10.48 0.28
N ARG A 8 36.80 -11.00 -0.95
CA ARG A 8 36.25 -12.33 -1.33
C ARG A 8 37.00 -13.50 -0.67
N ARG A 9 36.28 -14.60 -0.41
CA ARG A 9 36.79 -15.98 -0.42
C ARG A 9 35.81 -16.92 -1.14
N THR A 10 36.31 -18.09 -1.55
CA THR A 10 35.77 -18.90 -2.65
C THR A 10 35.57 -20.38 -2.29
N SER A 11 34.48 -20.98 -2.80
CA SER A 11 34.30 -22.37 -3.32
C SER A 11 34.94 -23.59 -2.64
N ALA A 12 34.12 -24.62 -2.34
CA ALA A 12 34.44 -26.05 -2.49
C ALA A 12 33.20 -26.99 -2.38
N ASP A 13 32.57 -27.32 -3.52
CA ASP A 13 32.23 -28.64 -4.13
C ASP A 13 31.89 -29.96 -3.32
N PRO A 14 31.34 -31.04 -3.94
CA PRO A 14 30.14 -31.74 -3.42
C PRO A 14 30.21 -33.30 -3.34
N THR A 15 29.13 -33.97 -2.90
CA THR A 15 28.86 -35.46 -2.92
C THR A 15 27.46 -35.76 -2.32
N THR A 16 26.63 -36.78 -2.64
CA THR A 16 26.55 -37.77 -3.75
C THR A 16 25.11 -38.36 -3.90
N THR A 17 24.70 -38.69 -5.13
CA THR A 17 23.72 -39.74 -5.60
C THR A 17 22.60 -40.34 -4.72
N GLY A 18 21.40 -40.48 -5.33
CA GLY A 18 20.37 -41.47 -4.94
C GLY A 18 19.24 -41.67 -5.98
N ARG A 19 19.34 -42.70 -6.84
CA ARG A 19 18.30 -43.12 -7.82
C ARG A 19 17.35 -44.15 -7.19
N HIS A 20 16.05 -44.14 -7.52
CA HIS A 20 15.25 -45.38 -7.71
C HIS A 20 14.07 -45.20 -8.70
N ARG A 21 13.48 -46.32 -9.17
CA ARG A 21 12.71 -46.47 -10.41
C ARG A 21 11.19 -46.60 -10.22
N ARG A 22 10.40 -46.23 -11.25
CA ARG A 22 9.03 -46.75 -11.54
C ARG A 22 9.11 -48.16 -12.19
N PRO A 23 8.07 -49.02 -12.13
CA PRO A 23 6.93 -49.03 -13.09
C PRO A 23 5.56 -49.27 -12.39
N GLY A 24 4.38 -49.31 -13.03
CA GLY A 24 3.97 -49.23 -14.45
C GLY A 24 2.44 -49.10 -14.59
N VAL A 25 1.89 -49.18 -15.81
CA VAL A 25 0.46 -48.98 -16.18
C VAL A 25 -0.02 -50.22 -16.97
N PRO A 26 -1.31 -50.62 -16.89
CA PRO A 26 -2.19 -50.48 -18.07
C PRO A 26 -3.68 -50.14 -17.77
N GLU A 27 -4.38 -49.69 -18.80
CA GLU A 27 -5.82 -49.34 -18.82
C GLU A 27 -6.74 -50.58 -18.88
N THR A 28 -8.08 -50.42 -18.71
CA THR A 28 -9.05 -50.52 -19.84
C THR A 28 -10.55 -50.45 -19.47
N HIS A 29 -11.31 -49.85 -20.41
CA HIS A 29 -12.67 -50.18 -20.89
C HIS A 29 -13.99 -50.04 -20.07
N ARG A 30 -14.81 -49.09 -20.59
CA ARG A 30 -16.20 -49.23 -21.10
C ARG A 30 -17.27 -49.94 -20.23
N SER A 31 -18.36 -49.21 -19.98
CA SER A 31 -19.71 -49.67 -20.41
C SER A 31 -20.68 -48.49 -20.62
N ARG A 32 -21.48 -48.55 -21.69
CA ARG A 32 -22.68 -47.71 -21.91
C ARG A 32 -23.91 -48.57 -21.64
N ARG A 33 -24.98 -47.98 -21.08
CA ARG A 33 -26.35 -48.31 -21.52
C ARG A 33 -27.32 -47.17 -21.19
N ARG A 34 -28.04 -46.73 -22.22
CA ARG A 34 -29.28 -45.95 -22.11
C ARG A 34 -30.43 -46.92 -21.86
N LEU A 35 -31.52 -46.45 -21.24
CA LEU A 35 -32.86 -46.76 -21.74
C LEU A 35 -33.79 -45.56 -21.45
N LEU A 36 -34.53 -45.13 -22.47
CA LEU A 36 -35.73 -44.30 -22.27
C LEU A 36 -36.92 -45.22 -22.01
N LEU A 37 -37.95 -44.70 -21.36
CA LEU A 37 -39.34 -44.93 -21.76
C LEU A 37 -40.20 -43.73 -21.36
N LEU A 38 -41.15 -43.38 -22.22
CA LEU A 38 -42.01 -42.19 -22.14
C LEU A 38 -43.41 -42.58 -21.67
N SER A 39 -44.10 -41.68 -20.96
CA SER A 39 -45.57 -41.63 -20.94
C SER A 39 -46.04 -40.18 -20.80
N VAL A 40 -47.01 -39.81 -21.62
CA VAL A 40 -47.43 -38.42 -21.90
C VAL A 40 -48.65 -38.02 -21.07
N THR A 41 -48.65 -36.83 -20.46
CA THR A 41 -49.85 -36.00 -20.19
C THR A 41 -49.47 -34.54 -19.90
N ALA A 42 -50.42 -33.62 -20.15
CA ALA A 42 -50.44 -32.18 -19.80
C ALA A 42 -50.01 -31.15 -20.87
N THR A 43 -50.64 -31.22 -22.04
CA THR A 43 -50.65 -30.15 -23.06
C THR A 43 -51.45 -28.91 -22.59
N CYS A 44 -50.90 -28.10 -21.68
CA CYS A 44 -51.48 -26.79 -21.30
C CYS A 44 -50.46 -25.68 -20.97
N ALA A 45 -49.16 -26.00 -20.77
CA ALA A 45 -48.17 -25.00 -20.33
C ALA A 45 -47.50 -24.18 -21.46
N VAL A 46 -47.69 -24.55 -22.73
CA VAL A 46 -46.84 -24.08 -23.84
C VAL A 46 -47.24 -22.70 -24.40
N LEU A 47 -48.48 -22.24 -24.19
CA LEU A 47 -48.96 -20.96 -24.73
C LEU A 47 -48.68 -19.73 -23.84
N ILE A 48 -48.29 -19.93 -22.58
CA ILE A 48 -47.81 -18.84 -21.71
C ILE A 48 -46.29 -18.61 -21.93
N ALA A 49 -45.54 -19.66 -22.28
CA ALA A 49 -44.10 -19.59 -22.51
C ALA A 49 -43.69 -18.75 -23.75
N VAL A 50 -44.56 -18.62 -24.76
CA VAL A 50 -44.23 -17.93 -26.03
C VAL A 50 -44.50 -16.41 -25.96
N LEU A 51 -45.36 -15.95 -25.07
CA LEU A 51 -45.61 -14.51 -24.84
C LEU A 51 -44.68 -13.91 -23.76
N ALA A 52 -44.06 -14.73 -22.91
CA ALA A 52 -43.05 -14.29 -21.96
C ALA A 52 -41.64 -14.07 -22.55
N LEU A 53 -41.44 -14.37 -23.85
CA LEU A 53 -40.13 -14.35 -24.52
C LEU A 53 -39.92 -13.13 -25.46
N ARG A 54 -40.69 -12.04 -25.31
CA ARG A 54 -40.54 -10.84 -26.16
C ARG A 54 -40.18 -9.52 -25.46
N ASP A 55 -40.12 -9.47 -24.13
CA ASP A 55 -39.71 -8.27 -23.37
C ASP A 55 -38.40 -8.45 -22.54
N ALA A 56 -37.63 -9.52 -22.81
CA ALA A 56 -36.37 -9.80 -22.12
C ALA A 56 -35.15 -9.04 -22.68
N SER A 57 -35.35 -8.11 -23.62
CA SER A 57 -34.31 -7.22 -24.16
C SER A 57 -34.51 -5.78 -23.68
N GLY A 58 -34.46 -5.60 -22.36
CA GLY A 58 -34.15 -4.28 -21.79
C GLY A 58 -32.78 -3.78 -22.30
N PRO A 59 -32.52 -2.46 -22.29
CA PRO A 59 -31.26 -1.94 -22.78
C PRO A 59 -30.10 -2.57 -22.00
N ALA A 60 -29.11 -3.10 -22.73
CA ALA A 60 -27.90 -3.62 -22.13
C ALA A 60 -27.20 -2.48 -21.37
N GLY A 61 -27.33 -2.49 -20.04
CA GLY A 61 -26.56 -1.60 -19.17
C GLY A 61 -25.07 -1.76 -19.45
N PRO A 62 -24.25 -0.70 -19.31
CA PRO A 62 -22.88 -0.71 -19.80
C PRO A 62 -22.07 -1.83 -19.13
N ALA A 63 -21.76 -2.88 -19.90
CA ALA A 63 -21.09 -4.11 -19.45
C ALA A 63 -19.62 -3.91 -19.00
N GLY A 64 -19.19 -2.65 -18.82
CA GLY A 64 -17.90 -2.25 -18.26
C GLY A 64 -17.94 -1.71 -16.84
N ALA A 65 -19.09 -1.28 -16.31
CA ALA A 65 -19.16 -0.58 -15.01
C ALA A 65 -18.65 -1.44 -13.84
N GLY A 66 -18.91 -2.75 -13.85
CA GLY A 66 -18.43 -3.68 -12.83
C GLY A 66 -16.96 -4.10 -12.96
N ARG A 67 -16.27 -3.80 -14.08
CA ARG A 67 -14.90 -4.29 -14.35
C ARG A 67 -13.82 -3.54 -13.58
N CYS A 68 -14.06 -2.27 -13.26
CA CYS A 68 -13.09 -1.40 -12.59
C CYS A 68 -13.42 -1.12 -11.12
N ARG A 69 -14.37 -1.88 -10.55
CA ARG A 69 -14.74 -1.74 -9.14
C ARG A 69 -13.60 -2.24 -8.23
N PRO A 70 -13.26 -1.53 -7.14
CA PRO A 70 -12.19 -1.97 -6.23
C PRO A 70 -12.49 -3.29 -5.52
N THR A 71 -11.44 -4.06 -5.23
CA THR A 71 -11.53 -5.31 -4.45
C THR A 71 -11.82 -5.03 -2.96
N ALA A 72 -12.06 -6.10 -2.19
CA ALA A 72 -12.21 -5.99 -0.73
C ALA A 72 -10.93 -5.50 -0.03
N LEU A 73 -9.76 -5.63 -0.67
CA LEU A 73 -8.48 -5.09 -0.21
C LEU A 73 -8.18 -3.70 -0.83
N LEU A 74 -9.20 -3.01 -1.34
CA LEU A 74 -9.11 -1.70 -1.97
C LEU A 74 -8.23 -1.65 -3.23
N GLU A 75 -7.96 -2.78 -3.88
CA GLU A 75 -7.17 -2.80 -5.12
C GLU A 75 -8.02 -2.34 -6.33
N PRO A 76 -7.56 -1.36 -7.14
CA PRO A 76 -8.21 -0.99 -8.39
C PRO A 76 -7.74 -1.94 -9.52
N PRO A 77 -8.63 -2.76 -10.11
CA PRO A 77 -8.19 -3.74 -11.11
C PRO A 77 -7.79 -3.09 -12.45
N CYS A 78 -8.25 -1.86 -12.75
CA CYS A 78 -8.02 -1.17 -14.03
C CYS A 78 -6.85 -0.16 -14.03
N GLY A 79 -6.07 -0.07 -12.95
CA GLY A 79 -4.90 0.81 -12.86
C GLY A 79 -4.40 0.99 -11.44
N ALA A 80 -4.16 2.22 -11.02
CA ALA A 80 -3.64 2.57 -9.70
C ALA A 80 -4.38 3.78 -9.09
N TRP A 81 -4.39 3.87 -7.76
CA TRP A 81 -4.84 5.07 -7.05
C TRP A 81 -3.81 6.19 -7.06
N PHE A 82 -4.25 7.44 -7.16
CA PHE A 82 -3.41 8.60 -6.91
C PHE A 82 -3.67 9.19 -5.53
N GLY A 83 -2.64 9.26 -4.69
CA GLY A 83 -2.71 9.86 -3.37
C GLY A 83 -1.64 10.92 -3.12
N ALA A 84 -1.63 11.49 -1.92
CA ALA A 84 -0.54 12.35 -1.47
C ALA A 84 -0.43 12.42 0.06
N PHE A 85 0.79 12.66 0.55
CA PHE A 85 0.98 13.35 1.82
C PHE A 85 0.79 14.84 1.59
N VAL A 86 -0.17 15.45 2.27
CA VAL A 86 -0.44 16.89 2.20
C VAL A 86 -0.01 17.52 3.51
N PRO A 87 0.87 18.54 3.53
CA PRO A 87 1.27 19.22 4.77
C PRO A 87 0.07 19.86 5.47
N HIS A 88 -0.09 19.56 6.76
CA HIS A 88 -1.24 19.97 7.56
C HIS A 88 -0.89 20.01 9.04
N ASP A 89 -1.67 20.80 9.78
CA ASP A 89 -1.87 20.60 11.22
C ASP A 89 -3.06 19.65 11.43
N LYS A 90 -3.09 18.93 12.56
CA LYS A 90 -4.18 17.98 12.87
C LYS A 90 -5.57 18.65 12.88
N SER A 91 -5.63 19.97 13.06
CA SER A 91 -6.83 20.79 13.03
C SER A 91 -7.28 21.26 11.64
N ASP A 92 -6.44 21.19 10.60
CA ASP A 92 -6.72 21.82 9.29
C ASP A 92 -6.60 20.91 8.06
N LEU A 93 -6.23 19.62 8.23
CA LEU A 93 -6.07 18.62 7.17
C LEU A 93 -7.13 18.69 6.06
N ALA A 94 -8.42 18.77 6.40
CA ALA A 94 -9.49 18.79 5.38
C ALA A 94 -9.45 20.05 4.48
N GLU A 95 -8.95 21.18 4.99
CA GLU A 95 -8.70 22.39 4.19
C GLU A 95 -7.48 22.20 3.29
N LYS A 96 -6.35 21.72 3.86
CA LYS A 96 -5.11 21.53 3.09
C LYS A 96 -5.29 20.52 1.97
N VAL A 97 -6.02 19.43 2.21
CA VAL A 97 -6.41 18.47 1.16
C VAL A 97 -7.20 19.17 0.05
N ARG A 98 -8.21 19.98 0.36
CA ARG A 98 -8.96 20.74 -0.68
C ARG A 98 -8.07 21.73 -1.45
N ALA A 99 -7.11 22.37 -0.79
CA ALA A 99 -6.16 23.27 -1.43
C ALA A 99 -5.20 22.53 -2.37
N TYR A 100 -4.69 21.37 -1.94
CA TYR A 100 -3.89 20.47 -2.78
C TYR A 100 -4.69 19.97 -3.99
N GLU A 101 -5.92 19.51 -3.77
CA GLU A 101 -6.84 19.03 -4.81
C GLU A 101 -7.13 20.09 -5.88
N LYS A 102 -7.25 21.36 -5.47
CA LYS A 102 -7.38 22.50 -6.40
C LYS A 102 -6.13 22.66 -7.29
N ASN A 103 -4.93 22.48 -6.73
CA ASN A 103 -3.69 22.61 -7.48
C ASN A 103 -3.45 21.44 -8.45
N VAL A 104 -3.67 20.20 -7.99
CA VAL A 104 -3.50 18.97 -8.79
C VAL A 104 -4.69 18.70 -9.73
N GLY A 105 -5.75 19.50 -9.66
CA GLY A 105 -6.88 19.48 -10.61
C GLY A 105 -7.88 18.35 -10.43
N ARG A 106 -7.78 17.55 -9.36
CA ARG A 106 -8.70 16.45 -9.05
C ARG A 106 -8.73 16.14 -7.56
N ARG A 107 -9.73 15.35 -7.14
CA ARG A 107 -9.75 14.77 -5.79
C ARG A 107 -8.69 13.67 -5.67
N LEU A 108 -8.01 13.63 -4.52
CA LEU A 108 -7.11 12.53 -4.13
C LEU A 108 -7.92 11.27 -3.87
N ASP A 109 -7.40 10.10 -4.25
CA ASP A 109 -8.01 8.80 -3.92
C ASP A 109 -7.62 8.40 -2.50
N ILE A 110 -6.33 8.48 -2.17
CA ILE A 110 -5.75 8.19 -0.87
C ILE A 110 -5.17 9.48 -0.27
N VAL A 111 -5.51 9.77 0.99
CA VAL A 111 -4.80 10.79 1.79
C VAL A 111 -3.95 10.09 2.83
N TYR A 112 -2.69 10.49 2.92
CA TYR A 112 -1.70 9.90 3.80
C TYR A 112 -1.45 10.79 5.03
N THR A 113 -1.47 10.20 6.22
CA THR A 113 -1.25 10.87 7.51
C THR A 113 -0.37 10.03 8.44
N TYR A 114 0.37 10.69 9.35
CA TYR A 114 1.24 10.04 10.34
C TYR A 114 0.68 10.22 11.74
N HIS A 115 0.93 9.21 12.56
CA HIS A 115 0.59 9.16 13.98
C HIS A 115 1.69 8.45 14.76
N ASP A 116 1.79 8.77 16.04
CA ASP A 116 2.64 8.05 16.99
C ASP A 116 1.76 7.22 17.95
N MET A 117 2.31 6.77 19.08
CA MET A 117 1.51 6.08 20.10
C MET A 117 0.99 7.02 21.21
N SER A 118 1.38 8.30 21.23
CA SER A 118 1.28 9.20 22.38
C SER A 118 -0.11 9.33 23.01
N ALA A 119 -0.11 9.52 24.33
CA ALA A 119 -1.31 9.87 25.06
C ALA A 119 -1.94 11.15 24.46
N VAL A 120 -3.22 11.06 24.14
CA VAL A 120 -4.01 12.15 23.57
C VAL A 120 -4.37 13.14 24.67
N THR A 121 -4.23 14.44 24.39
CA THR A 121 -4.68 15.54 25.26
C THR A 121 -5.51 16.54 24.45
N GLU A 122 -6.12 17.52 25.12
CA GLU A 122 -6.88 18.60 24.47
C GLU A 122 -6.08 19.36 23.39
N THR A 123 -4.75 19.43 23.54
CA THR A 123 -3.84 20.15 22.65
C THR A 123 -2.94 19.22 21.81
N ARG A 124 -3.06 17.90 21.97
CA ARG A 124 -2.14 16.93 21.38
C ARG A 124 -2.88 15.69 20.87
N LEU A 125 -2.88 15.50 19.55
CA LEU A 125 -3.69 14.51 18.83
C LEU A 125 -2.84 13.51 18.02
N GLU A 126 -1.51 13.54 18.15
CA GLU A 126 -0.61 12.75 17.30
C GLU A 126 -0.71 11.23 17.52
N GLY A 127 -1.13 10.79 18.71
CA GLY A 127 -1.46 9.38 18.98
C GLY A 127 -2.92 9.02 18.74
N GLN A 128 -3.71 9.88 18.08
CA GLN A 128 -5.11 9.59 17.73
C GLN A 128 -5.23 9.23 16.24
N LEU A 129 -5.26 7.94 15.91
CA LEU A 129 -5.73 7.50 14.60
C LEU A 129 -7.18 7.97 14.40
N LEU A 130 -7.54 8.34 13.16
CA LEU A 130 -8.89 8.80 12.81
C LEU A 130 -9.38 9.98 13.67
N THR A 131 -8.57 11.04 13.72
CA THR A 131 -8.99 12.38 14.15
C THR A 131 -10.23 12.86 13.40
N GLU A 132 -10.92 13.88 13.92
CA GLU A 132 -12.12 14.41 13.27
C GLU A 132 -11.87 14.86 11.81
N GLN A 133 -10.73 15.50 11.55
CA GLN A 133 -10.38 15.94 10.19
C GLN A 133 -10.13 14.76 9.24
N GLU A 134 -9.50 13.68 9.71
CA GLU A 134 -9.32 12.47 8.91
C GLU A 134 -10.66 11.80 8.60
N GLN A 135 -11.58 11.76 9.56
CA GLN A 135 -12.93 11.23 9.29
C GLN A 135 -13.71 12.09 8.29
N ARG A 136 -13.58 13.43 8.35
CA ARG A 136 -14.15 14.37 7.37
C ARG A 136 -13.55 14.16 5.97
N VAL A 137 -12.23 13.95 5.87
CA VAL A 137 -11.54 13.65 4.60
C VAL A 137 -11.94 12.28 4.05
N GLY A 138 -11.94 11.28 4.94
CA GLY A 138 -12.33 9.89 4.69
C GLY A 138 -13.80 9.69 4.33
N ALA A 139 -14.64 10.73 4.39
CA ALA A 139 -16.00 10.69 3.83
C ALA A 139 -16.00 10.39 2.32
N ASP A 140 -15.03 10.93 1.57
CA ASP A 140 -14.89 10.74 0.11
C ASP A 140 -13.56 10.10 -0.34
N ARG A 141 -12.55 10.04 0.54
CA ARG A 141 -11.22 9.48 0.26
C ARG A 141 -10.98 8.18 1.03
N MET A 142 -10.03 7.38 0.57
CA MET A 142 -9.37 6.38 1.39
C MET A 142 -8.30 7.06 2.24
N LEU A 143 -7.93 6.43 3.36
CA LEU A 143 -6.91 6.92 4.27
C LEU A 143 -5.78 5.90 4.34
N LEU A 144 -4.54 6.35 4.21
CA LEU A 144 -3.36 5.63 4.68
C LEU A 144 -2.96 6.23 6.02
N LEU A 145 -3.07 5.42 7.06
CA LEU A 145 -2.67 5.77 8.42
C LEU A 145 -1.29 5.15 8.67
N SER A 146 -0.25 5.97 8.64
CA SER A 146 1.06 5.63 9.20
C SER A 146 0.96 5.68 10.72
N TRP A 147 1.42 4.63 11.39
CA TRP A 147 1.39 4.54 12.84
C TRP A 147 2.74 4.06 13.38
N GLU A 148 3.45 4.99 14.02
CA GLU A 148 4.81 4.77 14.50
C GLU A 148 4.83 4.29 15.96
N SER A 149 5.68 3.31 16.27
CA SER A 149 6.13 2.99 17.62
C SER A 149 7.06 4.09 18.15
N LYS A 150 6.51 5.28 18.35
CA LYS A 150 7.19 6.44 18.94
C LYS A 150 6.32 7.12 19.98
N TRP A 151 7.00 7.85 20.87
CA TRP A 151 6.44 8.98 21.62
C TRP A 151 7.15 10.23 21.10
N TRP A 152 6.52 10.98 20.20
CA TRP A 152 7.03 12.30 19.81
C TRP A 152 7.04 13.21 21.06
N GLY A 153 8.04 14.09 21.16
CA GLY A 153 8.34 14.81 22.41
C GLY A 153 8.92 13.96 23.55
N GLY A 154 8.94 12.63 23.43
CA GLY A 154 9.61 11.72 24.36
C GLY A 154 11.11 11.55 24.05
N THR A 155 11.89 11.16 25.06
CA THR A 155 13.33 10.87 24.88
C THR A 155 13.56 9.53 24.19
N LYS A 156 14.78 9.30 23.65
CA LYS A 156 15.18 7.98 23.09
C LYS A 156 14.94 6.80 24.05
N LYS A 157 15.16 6.99 25.35
CA LYS A 157 14.98 5.93 26.37
C LYS A 157 13.52 5.57 26.66
N GLN A 158 12.57 6.45 26.31
CA GLN A 158 11.15 6.22 26.55
C GLN A 158 10.46 5.49 25.39
N GLN A 159 11.03 5.54 24.18
CA GLN A 159 10.42 5.03 22.96
C GLN A 159 9.94 3.58 23.11
N PRO A 160 8.76 3.22 22.58
CA PRO A 160 8.23 1.88 22.73
C PRO A 160 8.98 0.94 21.79
N THR A 161 9.75 0.01 22.36
CA THR A 161 10.48 -0.98 21.56
C THR A 161 9.54 -2.06 21.04
N TRP A 162 9.87 -2.63 19.88
CA TRP A 162 9.08 -3.70 19.28
C TRP A 162 8.92 -4.91 20.22
N ARG A 163 9.95 -5.23 21.01
CA ARG A 163 9.87 -6.28 22.04
C ARG A 163 8.81 -6.01 23.11
N ARG A 164 8.56 -4.75 23.48
CA ARG A 164 7.50 -4.39 24.45
C ARG A 164 6.12 -4.51 23.83
N ILE A 165 5.98 -4.10 22.57
CA ILE A 165 4.74 -4.22 21.80
C ILE A 165 4.38 -5.71 21.62
N ALA A 166 5.32 -6.51 21.16
CA ALA A 166 5.20 -7.98 21.03
C ALA A 166 4.93 -8.73 22.35
N ALA A 167 5.06 -8.06 23.50
CA ALA A 167 4.79 -8.62 24.83
C ALA A 167 3.47 -8.09 25.43
N GLY A 168 2.62 -7.45 24.61
CA GLY A 168 1.33 -6.88 25.03
C GLY A 168 1.41 -5.64 25.92
N ALA A 169 2.60 -5.05 26.11
CA ALA A 169 2.81 -4.02 27.13
C ALA A 169 2.15 -2.65 26.82
N LEU A 170 1.47 -2.52 25.67
CA LEU A 170 0.74 -1.34 25.22
C LEU A 170 -0.68 -1.67 24.72
N ASP A 171 -1.19 -2.87 24.99
CA ASP A 171 -2.47 -3.35 24.47
C ASP A 171 -3.63 -2.50 24.98
N ASP A 172 -3.90 -2.57 26.29
CA ASP A 172 -5.02 -1.85 26.93
C ASP A 172 -4.94 -0.32 26.78
N SER A 173 -3.73 0.24 26.74
CA SER A 173 -3.49 1.69 26.80
C SER A 173 -3.36 2.37 25.44
N VAL A 174 -3.01 1.62 24.39
CA VAL A 174 -2.82 2.16 23.04
C VAL A 174 -3.48 1.29 21.98
N ILE A 175 -3.09 0.01 21.86
CA ILE A 175 -3.43 -0.81 20.67
C ILE A 175 -4.94 -1.09 20.63
N ASP A 176 -5.55 -1.53 21.75
CA ASP A 176 -6.99 -1.73 21.86
C ASP A 176 -7.78 -0.44 21.61
N VAL A 177 -7.25 0.71 22.08
CA VAL A 177 -7.89 2.02 21.93
C VAL A 177 -7.95 2.43 20.46
N GLN A 178 -6.85 2.26 19.72
CA GLN A 178 -6.82 2.55 18.28
C GLN A 178 -7.62 1.53 17.48
N ALA A 179 -7.51 0.23 17.80
CA ALA A 179 -8.23 -0.85 17.14
C ALA A 179 -9.75 -0.66 17.23
N ARG A 180 -10.28 -0.41 18.44
CA ARG A 180 -11.71 -0.16 18.66
C ARG A 180 -12.20 1.06 17.88
N ARG A 181 -11.43 2.15 17.85
CA ARG A 181 -11.74 3.37 17.09
C ARG A 181 -11.79 3.12 15.57
N ILE A 182 -10.86 2.34 15.02
CA ILE A 182 -10.89 1.92 13.61
C ILE A 182 -12.11 1.03 13.33
N GLY A 183 -12.40 0.06 14.20
CA GLY A 183 -13.58 -0.81 14.09
C GLY A 183 -14.90 -0.04 14.15
N GLU A 184 -15.02 0.98 15.01
CA GLU A 184 -16.19 1.87 15.07
C GLU A 184 -16.37 2.70 13.80
N TYR A 185 -15.28 3.22 13.24
CA TYR A 185 -15.31 3.90 11.94
C TYR A 185 -15.79 2.95 10.83
N GLY A 186 -15.30 1.72 10.79
CA GLY A 186 -15.75 0.68 9.86
C GLY A 186 -17.24 0.39 9.99
N ARG A 187 -17.70 0.04 11.20
CA ARG A 187 -19.12 -0.27 11.49
C ARG A 187 -20.07 0.88 11.14
N ARG A 188 -19.66 2.13 11.39
CA ARG A 188 -20.50 3.32 11.13
C ARG A 188 -20.54 3.75 9.66
N THR A 189 -19.46 3.52 8.91
CA THR A 189 -19.30 4.10 7.55
C THR A 189 -19.27 3.07 6.43
N GLY A 190 -19.08 1.78 6.75
CA GLY A 190 -18.81 0.72 5.78
C GLY A 190 -17.44 0.81 5.10
N LYS A 191 -16.52 1.66 5.60
CA LYS A 191 -15.23 1.95 4.95
C LYS A 191 -14.06 1.22 5.61
N LYS A 192 -13.10 0.85 4.76
CA LYS A 192 -11.77 0.38 5.15
C LYS A 192 -10.74 1.51 5.19
N VAL A 193 -9.65 1.28 5.91
CA VAL A 193 -8.45 2.13 5.92
C VAL A 193 -7.21 1.30 5.61
N PHE A 194 -6.22 1.88 4.94
CA PHE A 194 -4.88 1.29 4.92
C PHE A 194 -4.20 1.66 6.25
N LEU A 195 -3.58 0.69 6.91
CA LEU A 195 -2.81 0.89 8.14
C LEU A 195 -1.39 0.37 7.93
N SER A 196 -0.39 1.20 8.25
CA SER A 196 1.01 0.81 8.22
C SER A 196 1.65 1.00 9.58
N PHE A 197 1.98 -0.12 10.23
CA PHE A 197 2.72 -0.12 11.49
C PHE A 197 4.23 0.00 11.23
N ASP A 198 4.83 1.07 11.76
CA ASP A 198 6.26 1.37 11.71
C ASP A 198 6.83 1.26 10.28
N LEU A 199 6.37 2.12 9.36
CA LEU A 199 7.03 2.23 8.05
C LEU A 199 8.52 2.56 8.20
N GLU A 200 9.30 2.14 7.21
CA GLU A 200 10.75 2.30 7.17
C GLU A 200 11.43 1.72 8.42
N MET A 201 10.88 0.61 8.95
CA MET A 201 11.40 -0.12 10.10
C MET A 201 12.87 -0.53 9.95
N ASP A 202 13.32 -0.69 8.70
CA ASP A 202 14.71 -0.94 8.33
C ASP A 202 15.67 0.16 8.81
N THR A 203 15.23 1.41 8.83
CA THR A 203 16.02 2.56 9.35
C THR A 203 16.11 2.60 10.88
N ARG A 204 15.25 1.85 11.57
CA ARG A 204 15.08 1.87 13.02
C ARG A 204 15.84 0.75 13.73
N THR A 205 16.49 -0.14 12.98
CA THR A 205 17.32 -1.22 13.53
C THR A 205 18.76 -0.75 13.71
N PRO A 206 19.40 -0.98 14.87
CA PRO A 206 18.92 -1.74 16.03
C PRO A 206 18.20 -0.91 17.11
N ASP A 207 18.06 0.42 16.96
CA ASP A 207 17.55 1.35 17.99
C ASP A 207 16.18 0.93 18.57
N ASN A 208 15.23 0.45 17.75
CA ASN A 208 13.88 0.02 18.19
C ASN A 208 13.79 -1.48 18.54
N GLY A 209 14.77 -2.30 18.15
CA GLY A 209 14.79 -3.76 18.36
C GLY A 209 15.50 -4.54 17.26
N THR A 210 15.38 -5.86 17.29
CA THR A 210 15.85 -6.75 16.21
C THR A 210 14.78 -6.93 15.12
N PRO A 211 15.14 -7.39 13.90
CA PRO A 211 14.17 -7.77 12.87
C PRO A 211 13.09 -8.74 13.39
N ALA A 212 13.49 -9.71 14.23
CA ALA A 212 12.57 -10.67 14.84
C ALA A 212 11.66 -10.05 15.93
N ASP A 213 12.09 -8.96 16.58
CA ASP A 213 11.20 -8.17 17.45
C ASP A 213 10.16 -7.42 16.63
N TYR A 214 10.55 -6.81 15.49
CA TYR A 214 9.61 -6.16 14.56
C TYR A 214 8.53 -7.12 14.06
N VAL A 215 8.93 -8.29 13.54
CA VAL A 215 7.98 -9.30 13.03
C VAL A 215 7.00 -9.73 14.12
N ARG A 216 7.47 -9.99 15.36
CA ARG A 216 6.57 -10.30 16.47
C ARG A 216 5.63 -9.14 16.81
N ALA A 217 6.11 -7.90 16.80
CA ALA A 217 5.30 -6.72 17.10
C ALA A 217 4.21 -6.49 16.06
N TYR A 218 4.54 -6.61 14.77
CA TYR A 218 3.58 -6.49 13.67
C TYR A 218 2.49 -7.55 13.78
N ARG A 219 2.88 -8.82 13.92
CA ARG A 219 1.94 -9.95 14.08
C ARG A 219 1.04 -9.78 15.30
N HIS A 220 1.60 -9.38 16.44
CA HIS A 220 0.85 -9.10 17.66
C HIS A 220 -0.22 -8.02 17.46
N ILE A 221 0.12 -6.88 16.85
CA ILE A 221 -0.85 -5.81 16.56
C ILE A 221 -1.96 -6.31 15.61
N HIS A 222 -1.60 -7.03 14.55
CA HIS A 222 -2.56 -7.61 13.60
C HIS A 222 -3.52 -8.58 14.29
N ASP A 223 -3.00 -9.55 15.04
CA ASP A 223 -3.82 -10.52 15.76
C ASP A 223 -4.70 -9.85 16.81
N ARG A 224 -4.19 -8.82 17.51
CA ARG A 224 -5.00 -8.05 18.46
C ARG A 224 -6.18 -7.33 17.81
N PHE A 225 -5.99 -6.73 16.63
CA PHE A 225 -7.10 -6.17 15.85
C PHE A 225 -8.12 -7.24 15.46
N ARG A 226 -7.65 -8.43 15.04
CA ARG A 226 -8.50 -9.57 14.68
C ARG A 226 -9.31 -10.12 15.87
N GLU A 227 -8.68 -10.27 17.04
CA GLU A 227 -9.34 -10.66 18.30
C GLU A 227 -10.44 -9.69 18.72
N LEU A 228 -10.24 -8.39 18.46
CA LEU A 228 -11.21 -7.33 18.74
C LEU A 228 -12.32 -7.19 17.68
N GLY A 229 -12.33 -8.07 16.67
CA GLY A 229 -13.33 -8.05 15.59
C GLY A 229 -13.18 -6.84 14.65
N VAL A 230 -11.95 -6.37 14.43
CA VAL A 230 -11.64 -5.24 13.55
C VAL A 230 -11.18 -5.77 12.19
N ASP A 231 -12.13 -5.89 11.26
CA ASP A 231 -11.95 -6.44 9.91
C ASP A 231 -11.82 -5.36 8.81
N ASN A 232 -11.92 -4.08 9.19
CA ASN A 232 -11.92 -2.95 8.26
C ASN A 232 -10.54 -2.31 8.02
N VAL A 233 -9.46 -3.04 8.31
CA VAL A 233 -8.09 -2.66 7.96
C VAL A 233 -7.68 -3.31 6.63
N VAL A 234 -6.76 -2.66 5.92
CA VAL A 234 -5.91 -3.21 4.86
C VAL A 234 -4.46 -3.03 5.31
N TRP A 235 -3.79 -4.13 5.64
CA TRP A 235 -2.46 -4.13 6.26
C TRP A 235 -1.38 -3.84 5.21
N THR A 236 -0.73 -2.68 5.35
CA THR A 236 0.25 -2.19 4.38
C THR A 236 1.63 -2.19 5.02
N TRP A 237 2.51 -3.09 4.58
CA TRP A 237 3.89 -3.19 5.10
C TRP A 237 4.82 -2.35 4.21
N ILE A 238 5.44 -1.30 4.77
CA ILE A 238 6.13 -0.26 4.01
C ILE A 238 7.62 -0.20 4.37
N ILE A 239 8.49 -0.43 3.38
CA ILE A 239 9.95 -0.31 3.50
C ILE A 239 10.46 1.01 2.92
N THR A 240 11.71 1.41 3.26
CA THR A 240 12.39 2.45 2.46
C THR A 240 12.53 2.03 1.00
N GLY A 241 12.85 0.75 0.75
CA GLY A 241 13.30 0.30 -0.57
C GLY A 241 14.77 0.63 -0.88
N TYR A 242 15.51 1.23 0.06
CA TYR A 242 16.95 1.43 -0.08
C TYR A 242 17.67 0.06 -0.07
N LEU A 243 18.07 -0.43 -1.24
CA LEU A 243 18.48 -1.84 -1.43
C LEU A 243 19.73 -2.29 -0.66
N ASP A 244 20.55 -1.39 -0.08
CA ASP A 244 21.58 -1.79 0.89
C ASP A 244 20.95 -2.39 2.17
N HIS A 245 19.65 -2.17 2.41
CA HIS A 245 18.85 -2.77 3.48
C HIS A 245 18.04 -4.01 3.03
N ALA A 246 18.25 -4.56 1.81
CA ALA A 246 17.51 -5.73 1.30
C ALA A 246 17.46 -6.91 2.29
N ASP A 247 18.60 -7.24 2.89
CA ASP A 247 18.77 -8.28 3.92
C ASP A 247 18.02 -7.98 5.24
N LEU A 248 17.68 -6.71 5.52
CA LEU A 248 16.74 -6.35 6.59
C LEU A 248 15.29 -6.53 6.15
N PHE A 249 14.92 -6.11 4.93
CA PHE A 249 13.56 -6.25 4.40
C PHE A 249 13.07 -7.71 4.47
N GLU A 250 13.86 -8.66 3.97
CA GLU A 250 13.54 -10.09 4.01
C GLU A 250 13.31 -10.60 5.44
N ARG A 251 14.15 -10.19 6.40
CA ARG A 251 14.00 -10.59 7.82
C ARG A 251 12.92 -9.86 8.59
N MET A 252 12.41 -8.75 8.06
CA MET A 252 11.37 -7.92 8.67
C MET A 252 9.99 -8.19 8.08
N TYR A 253 9.90 -8.95 6.99
CA TYR A 253 8.65 -9.31 6.37
C TYR A 253 7.81 -10.20 7.30
N PRO A 254 6.61 -9.79 7.73
CA PRO A 254 5.84 -10.55 8.71
C PRO A 254 5.09 -11.75 8.09
N GLY A 255 5.15 -11.94 6.77
CA GLY A 255 4.55 -13.07 6.04
C GLY A 255 3.20 -12.75 5.41
N ASP A 256 2.84 -13.48 4.35
CA ASP A 256 1.73 -13.15 3.46
C ASP A 256 0.35 -13.11 4.12
N GLU A 257 0.19 -13.88 5.20
CA GLU A 257 -1.01 -13.98 6.04
C GLU A 257 -1.23 -12.75 6.95
N TYR A 258 -0.23 -11.86 7.06
CA TYR A 258 -0.30 -10.60 7.83
C TYR A 258 -0.25 -9.34 6.94
N VAL A 259 -0.01 -9.45 5.63
CA VAL A 259 0.23 -8.32 4.73
C VAL A 259 -0.74 -8.37 3.55
N ASP A 260 -1.59 -7.34 3.41
CA ASP A 260 -2.45 -7.19 2.25
C ASP A 260 -1.72 -6.48 1.09
N TRP A 261 -0.87 -5.49 1.41
CA TRP A 261 -0.14 -4.66 0.45
C TRP A 261 1.33 -4.44 0.88
N ILE A 262 2.24 -4.38 -0.10
CA ILE A 262 3.64 -3.99 0.13
C ILE A 262 3.83 -2.56 -0.39
N GLY A 263 4.36 -1.67 0.44
CA GLY A 263 4.71 -0.30 0.05
C GLY A 263 6.21 -0.04 0.04
N TYR A 264 6.65 0.91 -0.76
CA TYR A 264 8.03 1.41 -0.73
C TYR A 264 8.12 2.91 -1.01
N ASN A 265 9.14 3.54 -0.41
CA ASN A 265 9.32 4.99 -0.36
C ASN A 265 10.55 5.44 -1.18
N GLN A 266 10.35 5.80 -2.46
CA GLN A 266 11.47 6.04 -3.37
C GLN A 266 11.48 7.45 -3.97
N TYR A 267 12.62 8.12 -3.76
CA TYR A 267 12.81 9.54 -4.00
C TYR A 267 14.03 9.83 -4.88
N ASN A 268 13.94 10.88 -5.71
CA ASN A 268 15.13 11.51 -6.26
C ASN A 268 15.67 12.56 -5.27
N TYR A 269 16.51 12.14 -4.33
CA TYR A 269 17.08 13.02 -3.31
C TYR A 269 18.08 14.06 -3.86
N TYR A 270 18.82 13.73 -4.91
CA TYR A 270 19.82 14.63 -5.54
C TYR A 270 20.69 15.36 -4.48
N LEU A 271 20.67 16.70 -4.45
CA LEU A 271 21.47 17.52 -3.53
C LEU A 271 21.16 17.32 -2.03
N CYS A 272 19.96 16.84 -1.66
CA CYS A 272 19.62 16.54 -0.27
C CYS A 272 20.59 15.50 0.32
N HIS A 273 20.85 14.42 -0.42
CA HIS A 273 21.76 13.33 -0.02
C HIS A 273 23.13 13.39 -0.72
N ARG A 274 23.44 14.48 -1.44
CA ARG A 274 24.66 14.65 -2.27
C ARG A 274 24.83 13.52 -3.30
N ALA A 275 23.71 13.02 -3.82
CA ALA A 275 23.65 11.99 -4.84
C ALA A 275 23.51 12.62 -6.24
N ASP A 276 23.76 11.82 -7.27
CA ASP A 276 23.39 12.17 -8.64
C ASP A 276 21.85 12.24 -8.78
N TRP A 277 21.40 12.96 -9.82
CA TRP A 277 19.99 13.04 -10.15
C TRP A 277 19.51 11.75 -10.81
N LEU A 278 18.47 11.14 -10.26
CA LEU A 278 17.83 9.95 -10.80
C LEU A 278 16.49 10.30 -11.47
N SER A 279 16.20 9.67 -12.61
CA SER A 279 14.87 9.72 -13.23
C SER A 279 13.84 8.98 -12.38
N PHE A 280 12.54 9.20 -12.64
CA PHE A 280 11.49 8.46 -11.91
C PHE A 280 11.62 6.94 -12.18
N ALA A 281 11.90 6.55 -13.42
CA ALA A 281 12.20 5.15 -13.74
C ALA A 281 13.36 4.57 -12.89
N GLN A 282 14.47 5.32 -12.77
CA GLN A 282 15.63 4.86 -11.99
C GLN A 282 15.35 4.74 -10.49
N THR A 283 14.49 5.58 -9.92
CA THR A 283 14.14 5.49 -8.48
C THR A 283 13.17 4.35 -8.19
N GLN A 284 12.27 3.99 -9.10
CA GLN A 284 11.24 2.98 -8.84
C GLN A 284 11.62 1.55 -9.25
N HIS A 285 12.20 1.34 -10.45
CA HIS A 285 12.38 -0.02 -11.00
C HIS A 285 13.25 -0.93 -10.13
N ALA A 286 14.38 -0.44 -9.61
CA ALA A 286 15.30 -1.28 -8.84
C ALA A 286 14.64 -1.89 -7.60
N THR A 287 13.83 -1.10 -6.88
CA THR A 287 13.09 -1.56 -5.70
C THR A 287 11.94 -2.47 -6.08
N HIS A 288 11.18 -2.11 -7.12
CA HIS A 288 10.09 -2.93 -7.66
C HIS A 288 10.55 -4.33 -8.05
N ASP A 289 11.58 -4.42 -8.88
CA ASP A 289 12.07 -5.68 -9.44
C ASP A 289 12.65 -6.56 -8.33
N TRP A 290 13.26 -5.95 -7.30
CA TRP A 290 13.71 -6.65 -6.12
C TRP A 290 12.54 -7.21 -5.28
N ILE A 291 11.49 -6.42 -5.02
CA ILE A 291 10.29 -6.91 -4.31
C ILE A 291 9.66 -8.10 -5.05
N ARG A 292 9.54 -8.01 -6.38
CA ARG A 292 8.99 -9.08 -7.22
C ARG A 292 9.85 -10.34 -7.24
N ALA A 293 11.18 -10.21 -7.16
CA ALA A 293 12.09 -11.35 -7.15
C ALA A 293 12.31 -11.99 -5.76
N HIS A 294 12.13 -11.24 -4.67
CA HIS A 294 12.57 -11.65 -3.33
C HIS A 294 11.49 -11.68 -2.23
N LEU A 295 10.37 -10.95 -2.40
CA LEU A 295 9.30 -10.89 -1.39
C LEU A 295 7.97 -11.45 -1.87
N SER A 296 7.45 -10.98 -3.00
CA SER A 296 6.14 -11.40 -3.53
C SER A 296 5.95 -10.96 -4.98
N ASP A 297 5.60 -11.90 -5.85
CA ASP A 297 5.23 -11.68 -7.25
C ASP A 297 3.75 -11.31 -7.43
N ASP A 298 2.90 -11.55 -6.42
CA ASP A 298 1.45 -11.44 -6.51
C ASP A 298 0.83 -10.22 -5.78
N LYS A 299 1.41 -9.75 -4.67
CA LYS A 299 0.78 -8.72 -3.83
C LYS A 299 0.71 -7.36 -4.54
N PRO A 300 -0.36 -6.57 -4.30
CA PRO A 300 -0.47 -5.21 -4.80
C PRO A 300 0.59 -4.32 -4.13
N LEU A 301 1.26 -3.52 -4.96
CA LEU A 301 2.33 -2.62 -4.54
C LEU A 301 1.84 -1.18 -4.45
N MET A 302 2.38 -0.44 -3.48
CA MET A 302 2.12 0.98 -3.29
C MET A 302 3.45 1.76 -3.36
N LEU A 303 3.55 2.77 -4.22
CA LEU A 303 4.53 3.84 -4.00
C LEU A 303 3.96 4.70 -2.88
N SER A 304 4.22 4.30 -1.63
CA SER A 304 3.62 4.92 -0.43
C SER A 304 4.12 6.35 -0.25
N GLU A 305 5.33 6.60 -0.70
CA GLU A 305 5.89 7.93 -0.87
C GLU A 305 6.76 7.97 -2.13
N PHE A 306 6.51 8.96 -2.99
CA PHE A 306 7.43 9.30 -4.06
C PHE A 306 7.56 10.82 -4.23
N GLY A 307 8.76 11.28 -4.57
CA GLY A 307 9.04 12.70 -4.79
C GLY A 307 10.43 12.96 -5.35
N SER A 308 10.68 14.20 -5.73
CA SER A 308 11.96 14.65 -6.26
C SER A 308 12.36 15.95 -5.59
N ALA A 309 13.62 16.07 -5.17
CA ALA A 309 14.23 17.35 -4.90
C ALA A 309 14.19 18.24 -6.16
N SER A 310 14.28 19.55 -5.98
CA SER A 310 14.47 20.50 -7.08
C SER A 310 15.94 20.59 -7.51
N ASP A 311 16.18 20.99 -8.75
CA ASP A 311 17.53 21.28 -9.26
C ASP A 311 17.67 22.81 -9.45
N PRO A 312 18.40 23.52 -8.57
CA PRO A 312 18.58 24.97 -8.68
C PRO A 312 19.24 25.44 -9.98
N LYS A 313 19.93 24.54 -10.71
CA LYS A 313 20.56 24.85 -12.01
C LYS A 313 19.65 24.53 -13.20
N ARG A 314 18.57 23.75 -12.98
CA ARG A 314 17.62 23.27 -13.98
C ARG A 314 16.21 23.27 -13.37
N PRO A 315 15.55 24.44 -13.19
CA PRO A 315 14.29 24.55 -12.44
C PRO A 315 13.18 23.64 -12.98
N ASP A 316 13.13 23.42 -14.30
CA ASP A 316 12.11 22.60 -14.96
C ASP A 316 12.32 21.08 -14.75
N ARG A 317 13.48 20.64 -14.23
CA ARG A 317 13.85 19.22 -14.14
C ARG A 317 12.95 18.40 -13.23
N GLN A 318 12.33 19.03 -12.22
CA GLN A 318 11.32 18.39 -11.36
C GLN A 318 10.01 18.14 -12.14
N ALA A 319 9.66 19.01 -13.09
CA ALA A 319 8.52 18.81 -13.99
C ALA A 319 8.78 17.64 -14.97
N ASP A 320 9.98 17.60 -15.57
CA ASP A 320 10.43 16.49 -16.42
C ASP A 320 10.38 15.13 -15.69
N TRP A 321 10.56 15.14 -14.37
CA TRP A 321 10.49 13.95 -13.52
C TRP A 321 9.04 13.52 -13.26
N TYR A 322 8.15 14.45 -12.87
CA TYR A 322 6.73 14.13 -12.69
C TYR A 322 6.03 13.73 -13.99
N ALA A 323 6.43 14.27 -15.14
CA ALA A 323 5.90 13.88 -16.46
C ALA A 323 6.16 12.41 -16.83
N GLN A 324 7.14 11.75 -16.20
CA GLN A 324 7.42 10.32 -16.43
C GLN A 324 6.48 9.39 -15.66
N VAL A 325 5.80 9.88 -14.62
CA VAL A 325 5.05 9.06 -13.66
C VAL A 325 4.03 8.13 -14.31
N PRO A 326 3.14 8.58 -15.21
CA PRO A 326 2.11 7.69 -15.76
C PRO A 326 2.65 6.62 -16.70
N ARG A 327 3.76 6.88 -17.40
CA ARG A 327 4.38 5.89 -18.28
C ARG A 327 5.06 4.81 -17.46
N VAL A 328 5.91 5.20 -16.51
CA VAL A 328 6.67 4.27 -15.66
C VAL A 328 5.73 3.43 -14.80
N LEU A 329 4.66 4.01 -14.22
CA LEU A 329 3.70 3.23 -13.44
C LEU A 329 3.01 2.11 -14.25
N LYS A 330 2.79 2.30 -15.55
CA LYS A 330 2.25 1.26 -16.45
C LYS A 330 3.26 0.16 -16.74
N ASP A 331 4.56 0.44 -16.56
CA ASP A 331 5.67 -0.51 -16.72
C ASP A 331 6.01 -1.25 -15.39
N LEU A 332 5.44 -0.83 -14.24
CA LEU A 332 5.66 -1.43 -12.91
C LEU A 332 4.52 -2.38 -12.54
N GLU A 333 4.70 -3.68 -12.79
CA GLU A 333 3.67 -4.71 -12.64
C GLU A 333 3.07 -4.78 -11.23
N GLY A 334 1.75 -4.63 -11.16
CA GLY A 334 1.00 -4.70 -9.91
C GLY A 334 1.29 -3.56 -8.94
N VAL A 335 1.86 -2.42 -9.38
CA VAL A 335 1.72 -1.16 -8.66
C VAL A 335 0.29 -0.66 -8.81
N LYS A 336 -0.37 -0.46 -7.67
CA LYS A 336 -1.82 -0.24 -7.53
C LYS A 336 -2.17 1.01 -6.75
N ALA A 337 -1.17 1.72 -6.23
CA ALA A 337 -1.30 3.06 -5.67
C ALA A 337 0.03 3.82 -5.79
N ALA A 338 -0.03 5.14 -6.00
CA ALA A 338 1.12 6.03 -5.98
C ALA A 338 0.78 7.33 -5.23
N LEU A 339 1.53 7.61 -4.17
CA LEU A 339 1.29 8.69 -3.23
C LEU A 339 2.42 9.74 -3.31
N GLN A 340 2.08 10.94 -3.78
CA GLN A 340 3.06 12.01 -3.93
C GLN A 340 3.41 12.64 -2.57
N TRP A 341 4.71 12.76 -2.28
CA TRP A 341 5.20 13.38 -1.05
C TRP A 341 5.35 14.90 -1.19
N ASN A 342 4.44 15.69 -0.62
CA ASN A 342 4.46 17.15 -0.79
C ASN A 342 5.09 17.90 0.39
N TYR A 343 6.16 17.39 1.00
CA TYR A 343 6.79 18.06 2.15
C TYR A 343 8.32 18.07 2.09
N ARG A 344 8.93 18.72 3.09
CA ARG A 344 10.38 18.73 3.27
C ARG A 344 10.81 17.62 4.22
N ASP A 345 12.01 17.11 3.98
CA ASP A 345 12.73 16.21 4.85
C ASP A 345 13.79 17.00 5.67
N PRO A 346 14.28 16.51 6.83
CA PRO A 346 15.25 17.24 7.66
C PRO A 346 16.63 17.38 7.00
N GLY A 347 16.95 18.58 6.53
CA GLY A 347 18.30 18.91 6.04
C GLY A 347 18.31 20.09 5.07
N PRO A 348 19.50 20.55 4.65
CA PRO A 348 19.65 21.49 3.56
C PRO A 348 19.33 20.82 2.21
N HIS A 349 18.69 21.55 1.30
CA HIS A 349 18.26 21.06 -0.03
C HIS A 349 17.23 19.90 -0.02
N CYS A 350 16.78 19.47 1.15
CA CYS A 350 15.79 18.41 1.35
C CYS A 350 14.33 18.89 1.27
N ASP A 351 14.04 19.87 0.40
CA ASP A 351 12.68 20.29 0.11
C ASP A 351 12.16 19.51 -1.09
N LEU A 352 11.41 18.44 -0.81
CA LEU A 352 10.91 17.45 -1.78
C LEU A 352 9.49 17.80 -2.28
N ALA A 353 8.91 18.89 -1.79
CA ALA A 353 7.60 19.37 -2.23
C ALA A 353 7.61 19.83 -3.70
N VAL A 354 6.44 19.88 -4.33
CA VAL A 354 6.28 20.29 -5.73
C VAL A 354 6.62 21.79 -5.88
N LYS A 355 7.59 22.12 -6.75
CA LYS A 355 8.13 23.48 -6.92
C LYS A 355 7.75 24.12 -8.25
N GLY A 356 6.99 25.21 -8.15
CA GLY A 356 6.66 26.07 -9.28
C GLY A 356 5.61 25.50 -10.23
N ASP A 357 5.09 26.36 -11.10
CA ASP A 357 3.88 26.08 -11.89
C ASP A 357 4.08 24.93 -12.88
N ARG A 358 5.29 24.76 -13.43
CA ARG A 358 5.59 23.66 -14.37
C ARG A 358 5.57 22.29 -13.68
N ALA A 359 6.09 22.17 -12.46
CA ALA A 359 6.03 20.91 -11.72
C ALA A 359 4.59 20.58 -11.29
N TRP A 360 3.81 21.59 -10.89
CA TRP A 360 2.38 21.41 -10.62
C TRP A 360 1.56 21.07 -11.87
N ALA A 361 1.89 21.62 -13.04
CA ALA A 361 1.28 21.24 -14.32
C ALA A 361 1.60 19.78 -14.69
N ALA A 362 2.88 19.38 -14.63
CA ALA A 362 3.29 18.00 -14.90
C ALA A 362 2.63 17.00 -13.92
N LEU A 363 2.53 17.34 -12.64
CA LEU A 363 1.85 16.48 -11.67
C LEU A 363 0.33 16.43 -11.88
N ARG A 364 -0.31 17.53 -12.31
CA ARG A 364 -1.72 17.57 -12.71
C ARG A 364 -1.99 16.69 -13.91
N GLU A 365 -1.15 16.75 -14.94
CA GLU A 365 -1.21 15.86 -16.10
C GLU A 365 -1.04 14.39 -15.68
N ALA A 366 -0.06 14.11 -14.82
CA ALA A 366 0.16 12.76 -14.32
C ALA A 366 -1.03 12.21 -13.52
N ALA A 367 -1.57 13.01 -12.60
CA ALA A 367 -2.72 12.64 -11.79
C ALA A 367 -4.03 12.54 -12.62
N ALA A 368 -4.10 13.18 -13.78
CA ALA A 368 -5.24 13.09 -14.70
C ALA A 368 -5.19 11.87 -15.64
N ASP A 369 -4.05 11.17 -15.75
CA ASP A 369 -3.93 9.97 -16.60
C ASP A 369 -4.97 8.91 -16.20
N PRO A 370 -5.71 8.30 -17.16
CA PRO A 370 -6.73 7.30 -16.86
C PRO A 370 -6.25 6.13 -16.01
N HIS A 371 -4.96 5.76 -16.08
CA HIS A 371 -4.39 4.72 -15.23
C HIS A 371 -4.37 5.12 -13.75
N LEU A 372 -4.13 6.39 -13.43
CA LEU A 372 -4.13 6.93 -12.06
C LEU A 372 -5.49 7.47 -11.59
N ASN A 373 -6.45 7.65 -12.49
CA ASN A 373 -7.74 8.31 -12.23
C ASN A 373 -8.90 7.30 -12.23
N GLN A 374 -8.81 6.31 -11.34
CA GLN A 374 -9.71 5.16 -11.28
C GLN A 374 -11.09 5.49 -10.68
N PRO A 375 -12.18 4.83 -11.13
CA PRO A 375 -13.50 5.00 -10.53
C PRO A 375 -13.56 4.40 -9.12
N ARG A 376 -14.18 5.13 -8.18
CA ARG A 376 -14.30 4.70 -6.76
C ARG A 376 -15.56 3.91 -6.43
N ARG A 377 -16.38 3.56 -7.43
CA ARG A 377 -17.70 2.90 -7.28
C ARG A 377 -17.96 1.98 -8.45
#